data_AF-A0A1Y4DED0-F1
#
_entry.id   AF-A0A1Y4DED0-F1
#
_cell.length_a   1.000
_cell.length_b   1.000
_cell.length_c   1.000
_cell.angle_alpha   90.00
_cell.angle_beta   90.00
_cell.angle_gamma   90.00
#
_symmetry.space_group_name_H-M   'P 1'
#
loop_
_entity.id
_entity.type
_entity.pdbx_description
1 polymer ?
#
loop_
_entity_poly.entity_id
_entity_poly.type
_entity_poly.pdbx_seq_one_letter_code
_entity_poly.pdbx_strand_id
1 'polypeptide(L)'
;MFFDKPFHDLTFHDVVQFCRRQLPEGKQLDYKYMLPKNHEKFAKTIASFANAMGGTIIVGVQDDKNDKPRPPFLGIPYHEKMRNSIEDIIQVYIDPIVFVDINICVNDRGDRMFVLINIPQSNLTPHLVGKSKRAYIRTGQSSRPEAIVHPEKLPWLLDHRRKSERLRHILYDKAESHFDNYLKTMNLSADGQTACTMSVIPLYPEEPLTDYKHLPDIIKASSAKAPYGIMADPAFPLQPVQDGAAVISNKRGVYRMTEFNSYGLVMRKQIITQEEIVNGHAAKTVRIEHLGQTLTLFLLTARKFLTHLSFGGPLYFRLKMNNTRALRALLGPKQATVLEDYLRMDRNLSLAELDTKLPAILENILHEAAWSLGLQADEAQIRTLLRQYLKEAE
;
A
#
# COMPACT_ATOMS: atom_id res chain seq x y z
N MET A 1 5.76 12.12 -4.12
CA MET A 1 6.18 11.99 -5.53
C MET A 1 6.44 13.39 -6.09
N PHE A 2 7.46 13.61 -6.92
CA PHE A 2 7.88 14.96 -7.37
C PHE A 2 7.04 15.57 -8.51
N PHE A 3 6.20 14.75 -9.13
CA PHE A 3 5.37 15.08 -10.29
C PHE A 3 3.89 14.94 -9.92
N ASP A 4 3.06 15.79 -10.52
CA ASP A 4 1.60 15.82 -10.28
C ASP A 4 0.82 14.81 -11.15
N LYS A 5 1.52 14.07 -12.01
CA LYS A 5 0.98 13.04 -12.91
C LYS A 5 1.45 11.63 -12.50
N PRO A 6 0.69 10.58 -12.83
CA PRO A 6 1.14 9.20 -12.65
C PRO A 6 2.50 8.94 -13.31
N PHE A 7 3.33 8.10 -12.69
CA PHE A 7 4.75 7.99 -13.03
C PHE A 7 4.97 7.55 -14.48
N HIS A 8 4.16 6.60 -14.96
CA HIS A 8 4.24 6.07 -16.33
C HIS A 8 3.59 6.98 -17.38
N ASP A 9 2.82 7.99 -16.96
CA ASP A 9 2.20 8.95 -17.86
C ASP A 9 3.07 10.20 -18.07
N LEU A 10 4.23 10.27 -17.43
CA LEU A 10 5.19 11.37 -17.59
C LEU A 10 5.77 11.37 -19.00
N THR A 11 5.77 12.55 -19.61
CA THR A 11 6.29 12.80 -20.96
C THR A 11 7.64 13.52 -20.93
N PHE A 12 8.32 13.60 -22.08
CA PHE A 12 9.56 14.37 -22.20
C PHE A 12 9.36 15.84 -21.79
N HIS A 13 8.21 16.42 -22.15
CA HIS A 13 7.87 17.79 -21.77
C HIS A 13 7.71 17.95 -20.26
N ASP A 14 7.08 16.99 -19.57
CA ASP A 14 6.90 17.02 -18.12
C ASP A 14 8.26 17.02 -17.39
N VAL A 15 9.23 16.24 -17.88
CA VAL A 15 10.61 16.25 -17.33
C VAL A 15 11.29 17.60 -17.54
N VAL A 16 11.14 18.21 -18.71
CA VAL A 16 11.69 19.55 -18.99
C VAL A 16 11.08 20.60 -18.05
N GLN A 17 9.76 20.57 -17.85
CA GLN A 17 9.08 21.49 -16.93
C GLN A 17 9.51 21.27 -15.48
N PHE A 18 9.70 20.01 -15.08
CA PHE A 18 10.23 19.68 -13.78
C PHE A 18 11.64 20.26 -13.57
N CYS A 19 12.54 20.09 -14.54
CA CYS A 19 13.91 20.62 -14.46
C CYS A 19 13.95 22.16 -14.40
N ARG A 20 12.97 22.85 -15.00
CA ARG A 20 12.84 24.31 -14.91
C ARG A 20 12.51 24.82 -13.50
N ARG A 21 12.00 23.96 -12.61
CA ARG A 21 11.78 24.30 -11.19
C ARG A 21 13.08 24.46 -10.40
N GLN A 22 14.22 24.03 -10.96
CA GLN A 22 15.55 24.19 -10.38
C GLN A 22 15.67 23.62 -8.95
N LEU A 23 15.00 22.50 -8.71
CA LEU A 23 15.13 21.76 -7.45
C LEU A 23 16.54 21.18 -7.35
N PRO A 24 17.26 21.40 -6.25
CA PRO A 24 18.56 20.78 -6.06
C PRO A 24 18.41 19.28 -5.81
N GLU A 25 19.46 18.50 -6.09
CA GLU A 25 19.58 17.14 -5.62
C GLU A 25 19.45 17.05 -4.10
N GLY A 26 19.13 15.86 -3.61
CA GLY A 26 19.08 15.65 -2.18
C GLY A 26 18.92 14.19 -1.80
N LYS A 27 18.20 13.98 -0.69
CA LYS A 27 17.98 12.65 -0.13
C LYS A 27 17.11 11.74 -1.00
N GLN A 28 16.26 12.32 -1.85
CA GLN A 28 15.27 11.59 -2.66
C GLN A 28 15.35 11.91 -4.15
N LEU A 29 16.27 12.76 -4.60
CA LEU A 29 16.39 13.18 -6.00
C LEU A 29 17.86 13.20 -6.41
N ASP A 30 18.14 12.67 -7.61
CA ASP A 30 19.48 12.57 -8.20
C ASP A 30 19.40 12.81 -9.71
N TYR A 31 20.22 13.70 -10.25
CA TYR A 31 20.34 13.97 -11.68
C TYR A 31 21.60 13.27 -12.22
N LYS A 32 21.48 12.66 -13.40
CA LYS A 32 22.64 12.11 -14.11
C LYS A 32 22.54 12.43 -15.57
N TYR A 33 23.62 12.89 -16.19
CA TYR A 33 23.60 13.08 -17.63
C TYR A 33 23.54 11.73 -18.36
N MET A 34 24.38 10.77 -17.97
CA MET A 34 24.44 9.42 -18.54
C MET A 34 24.52 8.38 -17.42
N LEU A 35 24.19 7.13 -17.73
CA LEU A 35 24.48 6.02 -16.82
C LEU A 35 25.99 5.96 -16.51
N PRO A 36 26.40 5.79 -15.24
CA PRO A 36 27.80 5.64 -14.90
C PRO A 36 28.43 4.45 -15.63
N LYS A 37 29.57 4.66 -16.29
CA LYS A 37 30.35 3.57 -16.93
C LYS A 37 30.73 2.46 -15.95
N ASN A 38 30.90 2.81 -14.67
CA ASN A 38 31.07 1.83 -13.60
C ASN A 38 29.69 1.42 -13.08
N HIS A 39 29.22 0.25 -13.50
CA HIS A 39 27.93 -0.32 -13.11
C HIS A 39 27.78 -0.49 -11.59
N GLU A 40 28.85 -0.85 -10.88
CA GLU A 40 28.81 -0.96 -9.41
C GLU A 40 28.54 0.41 -8.76
N LYS A 41 29.04 1.51 -9.36
CA LYS A 41 28.74 2.86 -8.86
C LYS A 41 27.24 3.17 -8.99
N PHE A 42 26.64 2.83 -10.13
CA PHE A 42 25.21 3.04 -10.33
C PHE A 42 24.36 2.17 -9.39
N ALA A 43 24.75 0.90 -9.23
CA ALA A 43 24.15 -0.02 -8.27
C ALA A 43 24.21 0.49 -6.82
N LYS A 44 25.32 1.15 -6.41
CA LYS A 44 25.44 1.81 -5.10
C LYS A 44 24.39 2.89 -4.91
N THR A 45 24.22 3.75 -5.91
CA THR A 45 23.21 4.81 -5.85
C THR A 45 21.81 4.20 -5.68
N ILE A 46 21.44 3.20 -6.50
CA ILE A 46 20.14 2.53 -6.42
C ILE A 46 19.92 1.88 -5.05
N ALA A 47 20.87 1.06 -4.59
CA ALA A 47 20.79 0.38 -3.30
C ALA A 47 20.72 1.39 -2.13
N SER A 48 21.42 2.52 -2.22
CA SER A 48 21.40 3.55 -1.17
C SER A 48 20.04 4.22 -1.01
N PHE A 49 19.30 4.41 -2.12
CA PHE A 49 17.93 4.90 -2.11
C PHE A 49 16.99 3.84 -1.51
N ALA A 50 17.09 2.59 -2.00
CA ALA A 50 16.27 1.49 -1.54
C ALA A 50 16.46 1.18 -0.03
N ASN A 51 17.69 1.33 0.47
CA ASN A 51 18.05 1.19 1.89
C ASN A 51 17.66 2.38 2.77
N ALA A 52 17.32 3.52 2.16
CA ALA A 52 16.89 4.74 2.84
C ALA A 52 15.39 4.99 2.57
N MET A 53 15.00 6.22 2.26
CA MET A 53 13.59 6.63 2.09
C MET A 53 13.06 6.44 0.66
N GLY A 54 13.76 5.67 -0.19
CA GLY A 54 13.53 5.66 -1.63
C GLY A 54 13.92 6.98 -2.30
N GLY A 55 13.60 7.13 -3.58
CA GLY A 55 13.87 8.35 -4.34
C GLY A 55 13.67 8.20 -5.84
N THR A 56 14.01 9.24 -6.60
CA THR A 56 13.92 9.28 -8.05
C THR A 56 15.27 9.68 -8.64
N ILE A 57 15.75 8.91 -9.62
CA ILE A 57 16.90 9.27 -10.45
C ILE A 57 16.38 9.72 -11.81
N ILE A 58 16.88 10.85 -12.32
CA ILE A 58 16.57 11.36 -13.65
C ILE A 58 17.83 11.34 -14.50
N VAL A 59 17.86 10.43 -15.48
CA VAL A 59 18.95 10.31 -16.47
C VAL A 59 18.65 11.17 -17.69
N GLY A 60 19.67 11.85 -18.21
CA GLY A 60 19.60 12.79 -19.32
C GLY A 60 19.74 14.26 -18.92
N VAL A 61 19.97 14.53 -17.63
CA VAL A 61 20.05 15.88 -17.06
C VAL A 61 21.44 16.10 -16.45
N GLN A 62 22.14 17.15 -16.86
CA GLN A 62 23.35 17.59 -16.17
C GLN A 62 22.97 18.35 -14.90
N ASP A 63 23.77 18.24 -13.86
CA ASP A 63 23.74 19.08 -12.67
C ASP A 63 24.75 20.24 -12.78
N ASP A 64 24.55 21.28 -11.98
CA ASP A 64 25.48 22.39 -11.80
C ASP A 64 26.27 22.25 -10.48
N LYS A 65 27.10 23.24 -10.16
CA LYS A 65 27.91 23.23 -8.92
C LYS A 65 27.09 23.34 -7.63
N ASN A 66 25.80 23.66 -7.73
CA ASN A 66 24.85 23.74 -6.62
C ASN A 66 23.86 22.56 -6.65
N ASP A 67 24.21 21.50 -7.40
CA ASP A 67 23.42 20.29 -7.55
C ASP A 67 22.04 20.53 -8.17
N LYS A 68 21.88 21.60 -8.95
CA LYS A 68 20.63 21.92 -9.66
C LYS A 68 20.70 21.46 -11.12
N PRO A 69 19.57 21.12 -11.75
CA PRO A 69 19.57 20.70 -13.15
C PRO A 69 20.00 21.84 -14.08
N ARG A 70 21.05 21.62 -14.87
CA ARG A 70 21.65 22.59 -15.78
C ARG A 70 21.05 22.51 -17.19
N PRO A 71 20.53 23.61 -17.75
CA PRO A 71 20.10 23.65 -19.15
C PRO A 71 21.31 23.61 -20.12
N PRO A 72 21.12 23.13 -21.37
CA PRO A 72 19.84 22.80 -22.00
C PRO A 72 19.34 21.39 -21.68
N PHE A 73 18.03 21.25 -21.42
CA PHE A 73 17.38 19.97 -21.10
C PHE A 73 17.03 19.18 -22.37
N LEU A 74 18.06 18.63 -23.02
CA LEU A 74 17.93 17.94 -24.30
C LEU A 74 17.80 16.42 -24.17
N GLY A 75 18.00 15.87 -22.98
CA GLY A 75 18.11 14.44 -22.76
C GLY A 75 19.33 13.82 -23.45
N ILE A 76 19.37 12.49 -23.44
CA ILE A 76 20.42 11.70 -24.09
C ILE A 76 19.92 11.10 -25.41
N PRO A 77 20.81 10.70 -26.34
CA PRO A 77 20.40 9.96 -27.52
C PRO A 77 19.53 8.76 -27.14
N TYR A 78 18.46 8.54 -27.91
CA TYR A 78 17.57 7.40 -27.70
C TYR A 78 18.36 6.09 -27.78
N HIS A 79 18.07 5.19 -26.84
CA HIS A 79 18.73 3.88 -26.77
C HIS A 79 17.72 2.83 -26.29
N GLU A 80 17.29 1.96 -27.20
CA GLU A 80 16.22 0.98 -26.98
C GLU A 80 16.48 0.07 -25.77
N LYS A 81 17.72 -0.38 -25.57
CA LYS A 81 18.07 -1.32 -24.49
C LYS A 81 18.31 -0.66 -23.13
N MET A 82 17.97 0.62 -22.97
CA MET A 82 18.27 1.38 -21.76
C MET A 82 17.60 0.78 -20.51
N ARG A 83 16.33 0.38 -20.63
CA ARG A 83 15.60 -0.32 -19.56
C ARG A 83 16.33 -1.61 -19.16
N ASN A 84 16.62 -2.48 -20.13
CA ASN A 84 17.28 -3.75 -19.89
C ASN A 84 18.66 -3.55 -19.25
N SER A 85 19.42 -2.54 -19.69
CA SER A 85 20.73 -2.22 -19.11
C SER A 85 20.63 -1.83 -17.62
N ILE A 86 19.59 -1.10 -17.22
CA ILE A 86 19.37 -0.76 -15.80
C ILE A 86 18.98 -2.01 -15.01
N GLU A 87 18.06 -2.81 -15.54
CA GLU A 87 17.62 -4.07 -14.92
C GLU A 87 18.77 -5.07 -14.75
N ASP A 88 19.63 -5.22 -15.76
CA ASP A 88 20.83 -6.06 -15.72
C ASP A 88 21.80 -5.59 -14.62
N ILE A 89 22.03 -4.28 -14.48
CA ILE A 89 22.89 -3.74 -13.42
C ILE A 89 22.32 -4.08 -12.04
N ILE A 90 21.00 -3.93 -11.85
CA ILE A 90 20.35 -4.26 -10.59
C ILE A 90 20.51 -5.75 -10.26
N GLN A 91 20.24 -6.63 -11.24
CA GLN A 91 20.31 -8.09 -11.05
C GLN A 91 21.73 -8.58 -10.75
N VAL A 92 22.74 -8.02 -11.42
CA VAL A 92 24.13 -8.47 -11.29
C VAL A 92 24.80 -7.92 -10.03
N TYR A 93 24.53 -6.67 -9.68
CA TYR A 93 25.32 -5.95 -8.67
C TYR A 93 24.61 -5.74 -7.34
N ILE A 94 23.29 -5.95 -7.24
CA ILE A 94 22.54 -5.69 -6.00
C ILE A 94 21.92 -6.99 -5.50
N ASP A 95 22.17 -7.30 -4.23
CA ASP A 95 21.62 -8.49 -3.57
C ASP A 95 21.12 -8.17 -2.15
N PRO A 96 19.86 -8.47 -1.82
CA PRO A 96 18.79 -8.92 -2.73
C PRO A 96 18.50 -7.87 -3.83
N ILE A 97 17.83 -8.24 -4.93
CA ILE A 97 17.53 -7.28 -6.01
C ILE A 97 16.55 -6.19 -5.54
N VAL A 98 16.63 -5.00 -6.14
CA VAL A 98 15.70 -3.88 -5.90
C VAL A 98 14.71 -3.81 -7.06
N PHE A 99 13.41 -3.81 -6.76
CA PHE A 99 12.39 -3.54 -7.78
C PHE A 99 12.21 -2.03 -7.94
N VAL A 100 12.32 -1.54 -9.18
CA VAL A 100 12.25 -0.12 -9.52
C VAL A 100 11.23 0.10 -10.64
N ASP A 101 10.56 1.25 -10.65
CA ASP A 101 9.75 1.66 -11.80
C ASP A 101 10.61 2.50 -12.73
N ILE A 102 10.69 2.09 -14.01
CA ILE A 102 11.42 2.81 -15.04
C ILE A 102 10.41 3.41 -16.02
N ASN A 103 10.50 4.72 -16.25
CA ASN A 103 9.80 5.39 -17.34
C ASN A 103 10.79 6.03 -18.31
N ILE A 104 10.64 5.75 -19.61
CA ILE A 104 11.49 6.31 -20.68
C ILE A 104 10.64 7.35 -21.41
N CYS A 105 10.99 8.62 -21.25
CA CYS A 105 10.30 9.73 -21.85
C CYS A 105 11.04 10.15 -23.12
N VAL A 106 10.48 9.85 -24.29
CA VAL A 106 11.07 10.16 -25.60
C VAL A 106 10.54 11.51 -26.12
N ASN A 107 11.38 12.29 -26.78
CA ASN A 107 10.98 13.55 -27.40
C ASN A 107 10.15 13.34 -28.68
N ASP A 108 9.52 14.41 -29.18
CA ASP A 108 8.64 14.36 -30.36
C ASP A 108 9.34 13.86 -31.63
N ARG A 109 10.68 14.00 -31.73
CA ARG A 109 11.49 13.53 -32.86
C ARG A 109 11.92 12.06 -32.75
N GLY A 110 11.77 11.43 -31.59
CA GLY A 110 12.19 10.04 -31.37
C GLY A 110 13.69 9.83 -31.19
N ASP A 111 14.52 10.89 -31.21
CA ASP A 111 15.99 10.79 -31.22
C ASP A 111 16.62 11.05 -29.84
N ARG A 112 15.85 11.59 -28.88
CA ARG A 112 16.31 11.90 -27.52
C ARG A 112 15.36 11.37 -26.47
N MET A 113 15.89 11.07 -25.29
CA MET A 113 15.11 10.59 -24.16
C MET A 113 15.61 11.10 -22.81
N PHE A 114 14.70 11.13 -21.84
CA PHE A 114 15.01 11.09 -20.41
C PHE A 114 14.61 9.72 -19.85
N VAL A 115 15.32 9.27 -18.82
CA VAL A 115 14.95 8.04 -18.09
C VAL A 115 14.69 8.42 -16.65
N LEU A 116 13.46 8.20 -16.19
CA LEU A 116 13.12 8.31 -14.79
C LEU A 116 13.17 6.92 -14.17
N ILE A 117 13.80 6.83 -13.00
CA ILE A 117 13.90 5.61 -12.22
C ILE A 117 13.37 5.93 -10.84
N ASN A 118 12.15 5.48 -10.55
CA ASN A 118 11.56 5.58 -9.23
C ASN A 118 11.98 4.35 -8.41
N ILE A 119 12.68 4.62 -7.31
CA ILE A 119 13.24 3.61 -6.43
C ILE A 119 12.43 3.68 -5.13
N PRO A 120 11.51 2.75 -4.88
CA PRO A 120 10.82 2.71 -3.61
C PRO A 120 11.79 2.37 -2.48
N GLN A 121 11.45 2.79 -1.26
CA GLN A 121 12.06 2.19 -0.08
C GLN A 121 11.76 0.69 -0.09
N SER A 122 12.79 -0.13 0.05
CA SER A 122 12.64 -1.57 -0.17
C SER A 122 12.36 -2.35 1.11
N ASN A 123 11.62 -3.44 0.95
CA ASN A 123 11.30 -4.41 2.00
C ASN A 123 12.39 -5.46 2.21
N LEU A 124 13.39 -5.53 1.34
CA LEU A 124 14.47 -6.52 1.44
C LEU A 124 15.81 -5.91 1.89
N THR A 125 15.79 -4.72 2.52
CA THR A 125 16.99 -4.07 3.05
C THR A 125 17.64 -4.92 4.16
N PRO A 126 18.98 -4.95 4.25
CA PRO A 126 19.92 -4.18 3.44
C PRO A 126 20.17 -4.80 2.06
N HIS A 127 20.06 -3.97 1.02
CA HIS A 127 20.59 -4.24 -0.32
C HIS A 127 22.10 -4.03 -0.31
N LEU A 128 22.80 -5.12 -0.59
CA LEU A 128 24.26 -5.20 -0.61
C LEU A 128 24.74 -5.05 -2.04
N VAL A 129 25.82 -4.27 -2.23
CA VAL A 129 26.33 -3.99 -3.58
C VAL A 129 27.68 -4.64 -3.84
N GLY A 130 27.78 -5.25 -5.02
CA GLY A 130 28.98 -5.82 -5.60
C GLY A 130 29.49 -7.06 -4.87
N LYS A 131 30.70 -7.50 -5.26
CA LYS A 131 31.35 -8.70 -4.69
C LYS A 131 31.64 -8.57 -3.20
N SER A 132 31.93 -7.36 -2.72
CA SER A 132 32.22 -7.10 -1.32
C SER A 132 30.98 -7.06 -0.42
N LYS A 133 29.76 -7.19 -0.99
CA LYS A 133 28.48 -7.25 -0.25
C LYS A 133 28.34 -6.14 0.81
N ARG A 134 28.59 -4.89 0.39
CA ARG A 134 28.51 -3.71 1.29
C ARG A 134 27.15 -3.05 1.19
N ALA A 135 26.57 -2.68 2.33
CA ALA A 135 25.36 -1.86 2.40
C ALA A 135 25.72 -0.38 2.34
N TYR A 136 24.87 0.39 1.65
CA TYR A 136 25.00 1.84 1.52
C TYR A 136 23.68 2.50 1.88
N ILE A 137 23.72 3.69 2.49
CA ILE A 137 22.55 4.53 2.78
C ILE A 137 22.76 5.94 2.24
N ARG A 138 21.67 6.59 1.82
CA ARG A 138 21.70 7.98 1.34
C ARG A 138 21.81 8.95 2.53
N THR A 139 22.84 9.79 2.57
CA THR A 139 23.04 10.80 3.64
C THR A 139 22.45 12.16 3.30
N GLY A 140 22.19 12.42 2.01
CA GLY A 140 21.72 13.71 1.52
C GLY A 140 22.82 14.74 1.26
N GLN A 141 24.09 14.36 1.36
CA GLN A 141 25.21 15.19 0.91
C GLN A 141 25.45 15.01 -0.59
N SER A 142 25.47 16.08 -1.36
CA SER A 142 25.60 15.99 -2.83
C SER A 142 26.94 15.45 -3.32
N SER A 143 28.05 15.82 -2.65
CA SER A 143 29.39 15.38 -3.08
C SER A 143 29.69 13.90 -2.79
N ARG A 144 29.05 13.30 -1.77
CA ARG A 144 29.16 11.89 -1.39
C ARG A 144 27.83 11.40 -0.81
N PRO A 145 26.84 11.14 -1.67
CA PRO A 145 25.50 10.87 -1.20
C PRO A 145 25.38 9.49 -0.55
N GLU A 146 26.24 8.53 -0.91
CA GLU A 146 26.24 7.19 -0.35
C GLU A 146 27.26 7.01 0.78
N ALA A 147 26.80 6.74 2.00
CA ALA A 147 27.66 6.30 3.10
C ALA A 147 27.64 4.79 3.24
N ILE A 148 28.83 4.19 3.39
CA ILE A 148 28.98 2.77 3.74
C ILE A 148 28.42 2.55 5.13
N VAL A 149 27.52 1.59 5.27
CA VAL A 149 27.06 1.10 6.57
C VAL A 149 28.10 0.11 7.09
N HIS A 150 28.75 0.45 8.19
CA HIS A 150 29.66 -0.49 8.86
C HIS A 150 28.90 -1.77 9.24
N PRO A 151 29.54 -2.96 9.18
CA PRO A 151 28.88 -4.22 9.50
C PRO A 151 28.19 -4.23 10.88
N GLU A 152 28.79 -3.57 11.87
CA GLU A 152 28.22 -3.40 13.22
C GLU A 152 26.94 -2.56 13.29
N LYS A 153 26.68 -1.75 12.24
CA LYS A 153 25.45 -0.96 12.07
C LYS A 153 24.42 -1.65 11.17
N LEU A 154 24.73 -2.78 10.54
CA LEU A 154 23.71 -3.60 9.84
C LEU A 154 22.58 -4.04 10.78
N PRO A 155 22.85 -4.48 12.03
CA PRO A 155 21.81 -4.72 13.02
C PRO A 155 20.92 -3.51 13.30
N TRP A 156 21.41 -2.27 13.16
CA TRP A 156 20.60 -1.07 13.38
C TRP A 156 19.55 -0.85 12.28
N LEU A 157 19.85 -1.20 11.02
CA LEU A 157 18.87 -1.23 9.93
C LEU A 157 17.83 -2.34 10.16
N LEU A 158 18.25 -3.49 10.67
CA LEU A 158 17.35 -4.59 11.04
C LEU A 158 16.54 -4.29 12.32
N ASP A 159 17.09 -3.52 13.26
CA ASP A 159 16.44 -3.09 14.50
C ASP A 159 15.38 -2.02 14.23
N HIS A 160 15.62 -1.11 13.27
CA HIS A 160 14.59 -0.19 12.78
C HIS A 160 13.38 -0.94 12.20
N ARG A 161 13.62 -2.03 11.45
CA ARG A 161 12.53 -2.89 10.95
C ARG A 161 11.78 -3.55 12.09
N ARG A 162 12.48 -4.17 13.05
CA ARG A 162 11.85 -4.79 14.22
C ARG A 162 11.03 -3.78 15.02
N LYS A 163 11.52 -2.54 15.15
CA LYS A 163 10.78 -1.44 15.79
C LYS A 163 9.52 -1.08 15.01
N SER A 164 9.61 -0.97 13.69
CA SER A 164 8.47 -0.69 12.81
C SER A 164 7.42 -1.82 12.83
N GLU A 165 7.87 -3.07 12.82
CA GLU A 165 7.01 -4.25 12.97
C GLU A 165 6.29 -4.25 14.31
N ARG A 166 7.02 -3.99 15.41
CA ARG A 166 6.44 -3.82 16.75
C ARG A 166 5.43 -2.68 16.78
N LEU A 167 5.75 -1.53 16.19
CA LEU A 167 4.82 -0.40 16.11
C LEU A 167 3.55 -0.79 15.35
N ARG A 168 3.68 -1.47 14.21
CA ARG A 168 2.53 -1.99 13.46
C ARG A 168 1.66 -2.91 14.32
N HIS A 169 2.26 -3.82 15.09
CA HIS A 169 1.52 -4.67 16.03
C HIS A 169 0.80 -3.85 17.10
N ILE A 170 1.46 -2.85 17.69
CA ILE A 170 0.85 -1.95 18.68
C ILE A 170 -0.33 -1.19 18.08
N LEU A 171 -0.20 -0.64 16.86
CA LEU A 171 -1.27 0.09 16.17
C LEU A 171 -2.46 -0.82 15.89
N TYR A 172 -2.22 -2.09 15.53
CA TYR A 172 -3.27 -3.09 15.36
C TYR A 172 -3.99 -3.40 16.67
N ASP A 173 -3.25 -3.70 17.73
CA ASP A 173 -3.82 -4.08 19.01
C ASP A 173 -4.63 -2.94 19.62
N LYS A 174 -4.17 -1.68 19.46
CA LYS A 174 -4.93 -0.48 19.84
C LYS A 174 -6.28 -0.40 19.11
N ALA A 175 -6.27 -0.50 17.78
CA ALA A 175 -7.50 -0.38 16.99
C ALA A 175 -8.47 -1.55 17.27
N GLU A 176 -7.96 -2.77 17.43
CA GLU A 176 -8.75 -3.94 17.84
C GLU A 176 -9.40 -3.70 19.22
N SER A 177 -8.64 -3.17 20.18
CA SER A 177 -9.12 -2.82 21.53
C SER A 177 -10.19 -1.73 21.50
N HIS A 178 -10.06 -0.72 20.65
CA HIS A 178 -11.10 0.32 20.50
C HIS A 178 -12.45 -0.27 20.09
N PHE A 179 -12.48 -1.27 19.21
CA PHE A 179 -13.74 -1.92 18.83
C PHE A 179 -14.33 -2.73 19.99
N ASP A 180 -13.49 -3.46 20.73
CA ASP A 180 -13.94 -4.24 21.88
C ASP A 180 -14.49 -3.32 22.98
N ASN A 181 -13.86 -2.16 23.19
CA ASN A 181 -14.34 -1.12 24.09
C ASN A 181 -15.65 -0.51 23.59
N TYR A 182 -15.79 -0.27 22.28
CA TYR A 182 -17.06 0.16 21.68
C TYR A 182 -18.19 -0.84 21.99
N LEU A 183 -17.98 -2.15 21.80
CA LEU A 183 -18.98 -3.16 22.16
C LEU A 183 -19.33 -3.13 23.65
N LYS A 184 -18.33 -3.01 24.53
CA LYS A 184 -18.53 -2.90 25.98
C LYS A 184 -19.34 -1.66 26.36
N THR A 185 -19.11 -0.51 25.72
CA THR A 185 -19.92 0.70 25.97
C THR A 185 -21.38 0.53 25.58
N MET A 186 -21.67 -0.41 24.67
CA MET A 186 -23.02 -0.78 24.28
C MET A 186 -23.61 -1.94 25.12
N ASN A 187 -22.91 -2.40 26.16
CA ASN A 187 -23.24 -3.59 26.97
C ASN A 187 -23.36 -4.87 26.14
N LEU A 188 -22.50 -5.04 25.14
CA LEU A 188 -22.49 -6.21 24.26
C LEU A 188 -21.18 -6.97 24.41
N SER A 189 -21.26 -8.30 24.27
CA SER A 189 -20.09 -9.17 24.06
C SER A 189 -20.06 -9.65 22.61
N ALA A 190 -18.86 -9.79 22.05
CA ALA A 190 -18.64 -10.48 20.79
C ALA A 190 -18.70 -12.01 20.93
N ASP A 191 -18.86 -12.54 22.14
CA ASP A 191 -18.84 -13.97 22.41
C ASP A 191 -19.89 -14.72 21.59
N GLY A 192 -19.43 -15.74 20.85
CA GLY A 192 -20.27 -16.53 19.97
C GLY A 192 -20.78 -15.79 18.73
N GLN A 193 -20.39 -14.54 18.51
CA GLN A 193 -20.63 -13.81 17.27
C GLN A 193 -19.36 -13.79 16.42
N THR A 194 -19.53 -13.95 15.11
CA THR A 194 -18.46 -13.85 14.13
C THR A 194 -18.15 -12.39 13.86
N ALA A 195 -16.94 -11.98 14.19
CA ALA A 195 -16.40 -10.68 13.86
C ALA A 195 -15.47 -10.79 12.66
N CYS A 196 -15.62 -9.91 11.68
CA CYS A 196 -14.71 -9.76 10.56
C CYS A 196 -13.91 -8.46 10.71
N THR A 197 -12.59 -8.59 10.60
CA THR A 197 -11.65 -7.48 10.57
C THR A 197 -10.97 -7.44 9.20
N MET A 198 -10.99 -6.28 8.55
CA MET A 198 -10.20 -5.96 7.36
C MET A 198 -9.29 -4.80 7.71
N SER A 199 -8.02 -4.87 7.34
CA SER A 199 -7.08 -3.79 7.59
C SER A 199 -6.06 -3.61 6.49
N VAL A 200 -5.63 -2.35 6.32
CA VAL A 200 -4.47 -1.95 5.52
C VAL A 200 -3.67 -0.97 6.37
N ILE A 201 -2.37 -1.16 6.42
CA ILE A 201 -1.42 -0.24 7.08
C ILE A 201 -0.11 -0.27 6.32
N PRO A 202 0.73 0.79 6.36
CA PRO A 202 2.13 0.67 5.96
C PRO A 202 2.78 -0.59 6.53
N LEU A 203 3.54 -1.31 5.71
CA LEU A 203 4.23 -2.53 6.13
C LEU A 203 5.24 -2.25 7.25
N TYR A 204 5.87 -1.08 7.21
CA TYR A 204 6.81 -0.56 8.20
C TYR A 204 6.42 0.87 8.60
N PRO A 205 5.44 1.05 9.51
CA PRO A 205 5.12 2.38 10.03
C PRO A 205 6.27 2.82 10.95
N GLU A 206 6.70 4.08 10.81
CA GLU A 206 7.78 4.68 11.61
C GLU A 206 7.28 5.94 12.31
N GLU A 207 6.87 6.93 11.53
CA GLU A 207 6.35 8.21 12.00
C GLU A 207 4.92 8.46 11.48
N PRO A 208 4.13 9.33 12.14
CA PRO A 208 2.86 9.79 11.61
C PRO A 208 3.02 10.41 10.21
N LEU A 209 2.20 9.97 9.25
CA LEU A 209 2.13 10.51 7.88
C LEU A 209 1.39 11.86 7.82
N THR A 210 0.59 12.18 8.84
CA THR A 210 -0.12 13.45 8.97
C THR A 210 -0.37 13.80 10.44
N ASP A 211 -0.69 15.06 10.74
CA ASP A 211 -1.20 15.45 12.07
C ASP A 211 -2.64 14.93 12.22
N TYR A 212 -2.98 14.36 13.38
CA TYR A 212 -4.31 13.82 13.69
C TYR A 212 -5.44 14.84 13.47
N LYS A 213 -5.14 16.14 13.56
CA LYS A 213 -6.10 17.24 13.31
C LYS A 213 -6.62 17.26 11.87
N HIS A 214 -5.86 16.74 10.91
CA HIS A 214 -6.27 16.69 9.50
C HIS A 214 -7.08 15.43 9.16
N LEU A 215 -7.11 14.43 10.05
CA LEU A 215 -7.79 13.16 9.79
C LEU A 215 -9.30 13.32 9.50
N PRO A 216 -10.08 14.16 10.20
CA PRO A 216 -11.51 14.30 9.92
C PRO A 216 -11.82 14.64 8.44
N ASP A 217 -11.09 15.59 7.88
CA ASP A 217 -11.28 16.03 6.49
C ASP A 217 -10.82 14.96 5.50
N ILE A 218 -9.66 14.34 5.78
CA ILE A 218 -9.11 13.25 4.94
C ILE A 218 -10.05 12.04 4.94
N ILE A 219 -10.57 11.63 6.10
CA ILE A 219 -11.52 10.51 6.23
C ILE A 219 -12.78 10.79 5.43
N LYS A 220 -13.34 12.01 5.55
CA LYS A 220 -14.51 12.43 4.78
C LYS A 220 -14.26 12.37 3.28
N ALA A 221 -13.12 12.86 2.81
CA ALA A 221 -12.72 12.81 1.40
C ALA A 221 -12.44 11.38 0.90
N SER A 222 -12.11 10.47 1.81
CA SER A 222 -11.75 9.08 1.50
C SER A 222 -12.95 8.13 1.43
N SER A 223 -14.14 8.57 1.82
CA SER A 223 -15.34 7.73 1.83
C SER A 223 -15.64 7.15 0.44
N ALA A 224 -15.91 5.84 0.39
CA ALA A 224 -16.39 5.16 -0.80
C ALA A 224 -17.87 4.80 -0.64
N LYS A 225 -18.66 5.02 -1.68
CA LYS A 225 -20.11 4.84 -1.68
C LYS A 225 -20.56 3.98 -2.85
N ALA A 226 -21.55 3.14 -2.59
CA ALA A 226 -22.29 2.37 -3.59
C ALA A 226 -23.75 2.18 -3.12
N PRO A 227 -24.68 1.72 -3.98
CA PRO A 227 -26.05 1.38 -3.58
C PRO A 227 -26.13 0.37 -2.42
N TYR A 228 -25.15 -0.54 -2.32
CA TYR A 228 -25.07 -1.56 -1.28
C TYR A 228 -24.40 -1.07 0.04
N GLY A 229 -23.92 0.17 0.09
CA GLY A 229 -23.43 0.75 1.34
C GLY A 229 -22.41 1.88 1.20
N ILE A 230 -22.06 2.47 2.33
CA ILE A 230 -21.03 3.53 2.45
C ILE A 230 -19.98 3.07 3.48
N MET A 231 -18.71 3.20 3.09
CA MET A 231 -17.56 3.01 3.98
C MET A 231 -17.08 4.37 4.47
N ALA A 232 -16.78 4.47 5.78
CA ALA A 232 -16.52 5.76 6.44
C ALA A 232 -17.64 6.79 6.17
N ASP A 233 -18.90 6.37 6.38
CA ASP A 233 -20.09 7.17 6.12
C ASP A 233 -20.04 8.52 6.87
N PRO A 234 -20.03 9.68 6.17
CA PRO A 234 -20.00 10.98 6.81
C PRO A 234 -21.24 11.29 7.67
N ALA A 235 -22.33 10.54 7.51
CA ALA A 235 -23.52 10.67 8.36
C ALA A 235 -23.37 9.98 9.72
N PHE A 236 -22.31 9.18 9.92
CA PHE A 236 -22.04 8.49 11.17
C PHE A 236 -21.10 9.29 12.08
N PRO A 237 -21.22 9.14 13.41
CA PRO A 237 -20.32 9.78 14.35
C PRO A 237 -18.85 9.46 14.05
N LEU A 238 -18.03 10.50 13.97
CA LEU A 238 -16.58 10.42 13.95
C LEU A 238 -16.06 10.60 15.37
N GLN A 239 -15.59 9.52 15.98
CA GLN A 239 -15.08 9.49 17.33
C GLN A 239 -13.55 9.63 17.32
N PRO A 240 -12.96 10.69 17.91
CA PRO A 240 -11.51 10.77 18.09
C PRO A 240 -11.00 9.65 18.99
N VAL A 241 -9.84 9.09 18.62
CA VAL A 241 -9.07 8.12 19.42
C VAL A 241 -7.61 8.58 19.47
N GLN A 242 -6.77 7.90 20.26
CA GLN A 242 -5.35 8.25 20.29
C GLN A 242 -4.74 8.08 18.89
N ASP A 243 -4.10 9.13 18.37
CA ASP A 243 -3.44 9.17 17.06
C ASP A 243 -4.37 8.95 15.85
N GLY A 244 -5.70 8.95 16.04
CA GLY A 244 -6.66 8.54 15.01
C GLY A 244 -8.09 9.02 15.20
N ALA A 245 -8.98 8.53 14.35
CA ALA A 245 -10.42 8.71 14.47
C ALA A 245 -11.18 7.51 13.91
N ALA A 246 -12.31 7.18 14.52
CA ALA A 246 -13.14 6.04 14.16
C ALA A 246 -14.54 6.49 13.73
N VAL A 247 -14.98 6.04 12.55
CA VAL A 247 -16.36 6.18 12.09
C VAL A 247 -17.18 5.01 12.63
N ILE A 248 -18.12 5.30 13.53
CA ILE A 248 -18.89 4.29 14.27
C ILE A 248 -20.34 4.27 13.77
N SER A 249 -20.86 3.10 13.44
CA SER A 249 -22.27 2.97 13.04
C SER A 249 -23.22 3.37 14.18
N ASN A 250 -24.16 4.27 13.88
CA ASN A 250 -25.25 4.65 14.78
C ASN A 250 -26.53 3.81 14.57
N LYS A 251 -26.51 2.83 13.66
CA LYS A 251 -27.67 1.97 13.37
C LYS A 251 -27.80 0.88 14.44
N ARG A 252 -28.98 0.79 15.06
CA ARG A 252 -29.31 -0.24 16.06
C ARG A 252 -29.13 -1.64 15.48
N GLY A 253 -28.46 -2.53 16.23
CA GLY A 253 -28.18 -3.91 15.80
C GLY A 253 -27.05 -4.05 14.78
N VAL A 254 -26.41 -2.96 14.36
CA VAL A 254 -25.31 -2.97 13.40
C VAL A 254 -24.03 -2.49 14.08
N TYR A 255 -23.20 -3.45 14.50
CA TYR A 255 -21.97 -3.18 15.24
C TYR A 255 -20.77 -3.22 14.29
N ARG A 256 -20.40 -2.04 13.79
CA ARG A 256 -19.28 -1.87 12.86
C ARG A 256 -18.56 -0.54 13.11
N MET A 257 -17.24 -0.57 12.99
CA MET A 257 -16.35 0.57 13.17
C MET A 257 -15.29 0.58 12.08
N THR A 258 -15.05 1.75 11.47
CA THR A 258 -13.90 1.96 10.58
C THR A 258 -12.96 2.97 11.25
N GLU A 259 -11.81 2.52 11.71
CA GLU A 259 -10.77 3.35 12.32
C GLU A 259 -9.70 3.74 11.30
N PHE A 260 -9.27 4.98 11.40
CA PHE A 260 -8.16 5.57 10.65
C PHE A 260 -7.17 6.16 11.63
N ASN A 261 -5.86 6.08 11.35
CA ASN A 261 -4.86 6.76 12.17
C ASN A 261 -3.84 7.53 11.34
N SER A 262 -3.08 8.37 12.02
CA SER A 262 -2.05 9.22 11.43
C SER A 262 -0.90 8.43 10.81
N TYR A 263 -0.70 7.16 11.18
CA TYR A 263 0.32 6.26 10.62
C TYR A 263 -0.13 5.55 9.34
N GLY A 264 -1.33 5.84 8.82
CA GLY A 264 -1.84 5.22 7.59
C GLY A 264 -2.61 3.91 7.79
N LEU A 265 -2.97 3.55 9.02
CA LEU A 265 -3.89 2.43 9.27
C LEU A 265 -5.29 2.81 8.79
N VAL A 266 -5.92 1.90 8.06
CA VAL A 266 -7.37 1.83 7.87
C VAL A 266 -7.79 0.45 8.35
N MET A 267 -8.63 0.38 9.38
CA MET A 267 -9.15 -0.86 9.93
C MET A 267 -10.66 -0.84 10.02
N ARG A 268 -11.32 -1.78 9.37
CA ARG A 268 -12.75 -2.05 9.52
C ARG A 268 -12.94 -3.30 10.35
N LYS A 269 -13.60 -3.20 11.49
CA LYS A 269 -14.06 -4.35 12.29
C LYS A 269 -15.58 -4.30 12.45
N GLN A 270 -16.24 -5.44 12.25
CA GLN A 270 -17.69 -5.53 12.36
C GLN A 270 -18.16 -6.93 12.75
N ILE A 271 -19.28 -7.00 13.47
CA ILE A 271 -20.04 -8.25 13.60
C ILE A 271 -20.74 -8.53 12.28
N ILE A 272 -20.51 -9.73 11.72
CA ILE A 272 -21.05 -10.15 10.42
C ILE A 272 -22.08 -11.27 10.51
N THR A 273 -22.24 -11.89 11.69
CA THR A 273 -23.22 -12.97 11.86
C THR A 273 -24.64 -12.47 11.71
N GLN A 274 -25.42 -13.17 10.90
CA GLN A 274 -26.86 -12.99 10.78
C GLN A 274 -27.56 -14.29 11.18
N GLU A 275 -28.63 -14.20 11.96
CA GLU A 275 -29.49 -15.34 12.23
C GLU A 275 -30.52 -15.46 11.10
N GLU A 276 -30.45 -16.56 10.36
CA GLU A 276 -31.35 -16.85 9.24
C GLU A 276 -31.90 -18.28 9.37
N ILE A 277 -33.09 -18.53 8.82
CA ILE A 277 -33.63 -19.89 8.73
C ILE A 277 -33.02 -20.56 7.50
N VAL A 278 -32.23 -21.61 7.72
CA VAL A 278 -31.61 -22.41 6.66
C VAL A 278 -32.10 -23.85 6.80
N ASN A 279 -32.73 -24.37 5.74
CA ASN A 279 -33.36 -25.70 5.73
C ASN A 279 -34.33 -25.94 6.90
N GLY A 280 -35.09 -24.92 7.31
CA GLY A 280 -36.07 -25.02 8.40
C GLY A 280 -35.49 -24.87 9.81
N HIS A 281 -34.18 -24.64 9.96
CA HIS A 281 -33.53 -24.45 11.26
C HIS A 281 -32.86 -23.08 11.34
N ALA A 282 -32.90 -22.46 12.52
CA ALA A 282 -32.15 -21.24 12.79
C ALA A 282 -30.65 -21.52 12.70
N ALA A 283 -29.94 -20.75 11.88
CA ALA A 283 -28.51 -20.88 11.69
C ALA A 283 -27.84 -19.49 11.68
N LYS A 284 -26.62 -19.43 12.22
CA LYS A 284 -25.73 -18.28 12.08
C LYS A 284 -25.10 -18.33 10.69
N THR A 285 -25.23 -17.26 9.91
CA THR A 285 -24.82 -17.22 8.50
C THR A 285 -23.81 -16.11 8.20
N VAL A 286 -23.06 -16.29 7.12
CA VAL A 286 -22.32 -15.24 6.41
C VAL A 286 -22.57 -15.38 4.92
N ARG A 287 -22.77 -14.24 4.25
CA ARG A 287 -22.96 -14.18 2.80
C ARG A 287 -21.69 -13.66 2.13
N ILE A 288 -21.15 -14.42 1.18
CA ILE A 288 -19.94 -14.05 0.44
C ILE A 288 -20.17 -12.78 -0.37
N GLU A 289 -21.40 -12.52 -0.81
CA GLU A 289 -21.80 -11.30 -1.50
C GLU A 289 -21.58 -10.06 -0.62
N HIS A 290 -22.05 -10.10 0.64
CA HIS A 290 -21.86 -9.01 1.61
C HIS A 290 -20.38 -8.82 1.97
N LEU A 291 -19.61 -9.92 2.05
CA LEU A 291 -18.17 -9.85 2.26
C LEU A 291 -17.48 -9.15 1.09
N GLY A 292 -17.82 -9.50 -0.15
CA GLY A 292 -17.29 -8.89 -1.37
C GLY A 292 -17.62 -7.41 -1.49
N GLN A 293 -18.87 -7.03 -1.18
CA GLN A 293 -19.31 -5.63 -1.12
C GLN A 293 -18.50 -4.82 -0.10
N THR A 294 -18.34 -5.38 1.12
CA THR A 294 -17.59 -4.73 2.20
C THR A 294 -16.12 -4.57 1.81
N LEU A 295 -15.50 -5.62 1.28
CA LEU A 295 -14.10 -5.63 0.85
C LEU A 295 -13.85 -4.61 -0.27
N THR A 296 -14.77 -4.50 -1.22
CA THR A 296 -14.70 -3.54 -2.33
C THR A 296 -14.67 -2.10 -1.82
N LEU A 297 -15.64 -1.70 -0.98
CA LEU A 297 -15.65 -0.35 -0.42
C LEU A 297 -14.47 -0.10 0.52
N PHE A 298 -14.03 -1.13 1.24
CA PHE A 298 -12.88 -1.05 2.13
C PHE A 298 -11.59 -0.72 1.36
N LEU A 299 -11.25 -1.47 0.31
CA LEU A 299 -10.04 -1.22 -0.48
C LEU A 299 -10.11 0.10 -1.26
N LEU A 300 -11.29 0.49 -1.77
CA LEU A 300 -11.49 1.81 -2.39
C LEU A 300 -11.23 2.95 -1.40
N THR A 301 -11.76 2.82 -0.18
CA THR A 301 -11.57 3.81 0.89
C THR A 301 -10.10 3.86 1.32
N ALA A 302 -9.46 2.71 1.51
CA ALA A 302 -8.04 2.63 1.86
C ALA A 302 -7.15 3.27 0.80
N ARG A 303 -7.43 3.03 -0.49
CA ARG A 303 -6.74 3.66 -1.62
C ARG A 303 -6.88 5.18 -1.59
N LYS A 304 -8.11 5.72 -1.46
CA LYS A 304 -8.35 7.17 -1.37
C LYS A 304 -7.61 7.78 -0.17
N PHE A 305 -7.69 7.14 1.00
CA PHE A 305 -7.02 7.60 2.22
C PHE A 305 -5.49 7.65 2.09
N LEU A 306 -4.87 6.56 1.64
CA LEU A 306 -3.42 6.48 1.47
C LEU A 306 -2.90 7.42 0.38
N THR A 307 -3.71 7.67 -0.65
CA THR A 307 -3.41 8.69 -1.68
C THR A 307 -3.39 10.09 -1.07
N HIS A 308 -4.37 10.44 -0.23
CA HIS A 308 -4.38 11.72 0.48
C HIS A 308 -3.18 11.89 1.42
N LEU A 309 -2.72 10.81 2.04
CA LEU A 309 -1.51 10.80 2.87
C LEU A 309 -0.20 10.81 2.05
N SER A 310 -0.28 10.81 0.72
CA SER A 310 0.89 10.73 -0.18
C SER A 310 1.81 9.52 0.13
N PHE A 311 1.23 8.42 0.61
CA PHE A 311 2.01 7.23 0.98
C PHE A 311 2.39 6.41 -0.27
N GLY A 312 3.69 6.27 -0.52
CA GLY A 312 4.22 5.51 -1.65
C GLY A 312 4.89 4.19 -1.27
N GLY A 313 4.80 3.78 -0.01
CA GLY A 313 5.48 2.59 0.49
C GLY A 313 4.67 1.30 0.31
N PRO A 314 5.21 0.18 0.81
CA PRO A 314 4.51 -1.08 0.84
C PRO A 314 3.44 -1.08 1.92
N LEU A 315 2.35 -1.77 1.61
CA LEU A 315 1.19 -1.94 2.45
C LEU A 315 1.09 -3.38 2.93
N TYR A 316 0.55 -3.55 4.11
CA TYR A 316 0.19 -4.83 4.67
C TYR A 316 -1.32 -4.90 4.85
N PHE A 317 -1.94 -5.71 4.02
CA PHE A 317 -3.36 -6.05 4.12
C PHE A 317 -3.55 -7.28 4.99
N ARG A 318 -4.59 -7.26 5.83
CA ARG A 318 -5.05 -8.41 6.58
C ARG A 318 -6.57 -8.51 6.55
N LEU A 319 -7.07 -9.71 6.28
CA LEU A 319 -8.45 -10.12 6.54
C LEU A 319 -8.43 -11.18 7.64
N LYS A 320 -9.29 -11.01 8.64
CA LYS A 320 -9.43 -11.92 9.77
C LYS A 320 -10.91 -12.14 10.07
N MET A 321 -11.28 -13.38 10.42
CA MET A 321 -12.57 -13.67 11.04
C MET A 321 -12.37 -14.55 12.27
N ASN A 322 -13.06 -14.22 13.36
CA ASN A 322 -13.06 -15.00 14.59
C ASN A 322 -14.44 -15.64 14.80
N ASN A 323 -14.49 -16.73 15.57
CA ASN A 323 -15.73 -17.44 15.90
C ASN A 323 -16.48 -17.89 14.64
N THR A 324 -15.75 -18.45 13.68
CA THR A 324 -16.34 -18.91 12.40
C THR A 324 -16.88 -20.33 12.45
N ARG A 325 -16.55 -21.12 13.49
CA ARG A 325 -16.91 -22.53 13.55
C ARG A 325 -18.43 -22.71 13.58
N ALA A 326 -18.91 -23.68 12.81
CA ALA A 326 -20.34 -24.01 12.64
C ALA A 326 -21.18 -22.90 11.98
N LEU A 327 -20.56 -21.81 11.52
CA LEU A 327 -21.24 -20.81 10.73
C LEU A 327 -21.61 -21.38 9.36
N ARG A 328 -22.79 -21.01 8.86
CA ARG A 328 -23.26 -21.37 7.53
C ARG A 328 -22.82 -20.30 6.52
N ALA A 329 -21.83 -20.62 5.70
CA ALA A 329 -21.41 -19.75 4.61
C ALA A 329 -22.34 -19.94 3.41
N LEU A 330 -22.76 -18.83 2.80
CA LEU A 330 -23.71 -18.78 1.68
C LEU A 330 -23.11 -18.03 0.49
N LEU A 331 -23.32 -18.56 -0.72
CA LEU A 331 -23.00 -17.88 -1.99
C LEU A 331 -24.03 -18.32 -3.05
N GLY A 332 -25.02 -17.47 -3.32
CA GLY A 332 -26.18 -17.82 -4.12
C GLY A 332 -26.84 -19.12 -3.61
N PRO A 333 -26.95 -20.17 -4.46
CA PRO A 333 -27.52 -21.47 -4.05
C PRO A 333 -26.53 -22.36 -3.29
N LYS A 334 -25.23 -22.03 -3.27
CA LYS A 334 -24.20 -22.83 -2.61
C LYS A 334 -24.18 -22.51 -1.12
N GLN A 335 -23.98 -23.55 -0.30
CA GLN A 335 -23.84 -23.40 1.14
C GLN A 335 -22.82 -24.39 1.71
N ALA A 336 -22.14 -23.99 2.78
CA ALA A 336 -21.18 -24.84 3.50
C ALA A 336 -21.26 -24.59 5.01
N THR A 337 -20.98 -25.61 5.82
CA THR A 337 -20.70 -25.43 7.25
C THR A 337 -19.21 -25.16 7.41
N VAL A 338 -18.85 -24.04 8.03
CA VAL A 338 -17.45 -23.71 8.31
C VAL A 338 -16.94 -24.59 9.45
N LEU A 339 -15.77 -25.20 9.26
CA LEU A 339 -15.12 -26.07 10.25
C LEU A 339 -14.08 -25.33 11.10
N GLU A 340 -13.44 -24.31 10.52
CA GLU A 340 -12.44 -23.49 11.19
C GLU A 340 -13.11 -22.52 12.18
N ASP A 341 -12.47 -22.31 13.33
CA ASP A 341 -12.90 -21.28 14.30
C ASP A 341 -12.32 -19.90 14.00
N TYR A 342 -11.28 -19.88 13.16
CA TYR A 342 -10.50 -18.71 12.84
C TYR A 342 -10.06 -18.70 11.37
N LEU A 343 -10.28 -17.57 10.70
CA LEU A 343 -9.78 -17.29 9.36
C LEU A 343 -8.75 -16.16 9.44
N ARG A 344 -7.62 -16.31 8.75
CA ARG A 344 -6.68 -15.22 8.52
C ARG A 344 -6.03 -15.30 7.16
N MET A 345 -5.94 -14.14 6.52
CA MET A 345 -5.32 -13.95 5.23
C MET A 345 -4.50 -12.67 5.28
N ASP A 346 -3.22 -12.77 4.95
CA ASP A 346 -2.32 -11.61 4.91
C ASP A 346 -1.79 -11.44 3.48
N ARG A 347 -1.60 -10.19 3.06
CA ARG A 347 -0.99 -9.83 1.77
C ARG A 347 -0.11 -8.61 1.90
N ASN A 348 1.02 -8.61 1.21
CA ASN A 348 1.76 -7.39 0.93
C ASN A 348 1.18 -6.80 -0.36
N LEU A 349 0.81 -5.52 -0.31
CA LEU A 349 0.27 -4.76 -1.42
C LEU A 349 1.08 -3.47 -1.58
N SER A 350 0.79 -2.72 -2.62
CA SER A 350 1.27 -1.34 -2.80
C SER A 350 0.11 -0.46 -3.27
N LEU A 351 0.25 0.86 -3.11
CA LEU A 351 -0.76 1.79 -3.62
C LEU A 351 -0.91 1.67 -5.14
N ALA A 352 0.19 1.51 -5.87
CA ALA A 352 0.20 1.30 -7.33
C ALA A 352 -0.57 0.04 -7.76
N GLU A 353 -0.49 -1.04 -6.98
CA GLU A 353 -1.28 -2.25 -7.23
C GLU A 353 -2.77 -2.04 -6.92
N LEU A 354 -3.12 -1.27 -5.88
CA LEU A 354 -4.50 -0.86 -5.63
C LEU A 354 -5.07 0.06 -6.72
N ASP A 355 -4.22 0.80 -7.44
CA ASP A 355 -4.65 1.63 -8.56
C ASP A 355 -4.88 0.80 -9.83
N THR A 356 -3.95 -0.11 -10.14
CA THR A 356 -3.91 -0.79 -11.45
C THR A 356 -4.48 -2.21 -11.44
N LYS A 357 -4.50 -2.88 -10.29
CA LYS A 357 -4.82 -4.31 -10.16
C LYS A 357 -5.93 -4.60 -9.15
N LEU A 358 -6.69 -3.59 -8.72
CA LEU A 358 -7.76 -3.74 -7.72
C LEU A 358 -8.74 -4.88 -8.02
N PRO A 359 -9.26 -5.08 -9.26
CA PRO A 359 -10.18 -6.18 -9.55
C PRO A 359 -9.56 -7.56 -9.28
N ALA A 360 -8.29 -7.76 -9.66
CA ALA A 360 -7.58 -9.02 -9.45
C ALA A 360 -7.27 -9.26 -7.97
N ILE A 361 -6.93 -8.21 -7.23
CA ILE A 361 -6.71 -8.27 -5.77
C ILE A 361 -8.00 -8.69 -5.06
N LEU A 362 -9.13 -8.06 -5.40
CA LEU A 362 -10.45 -8.39 -4.85
C LEU A 362 -10.84 -9.84 -5.17
N GLU A 363 -10.64 -10.28 -6.42
CA GLU A 363 -10.95 -11.65 -6.86
C GLU A 363 -10.14 -12.68 -6.06
N ASN A 364 -8.83 -12.47 -5.92
CA ASN A 364 -7.96 -13.37 -5.17
C ASN A 364 -8.37 -13.48 -3.69
N ILE A 365 -8.60 -12.34 -3.03
CA ILE A 365 -8.98 -12.31 -1.62
C ILE A 365 -10.37 -12.93 -1.40
N LEU A 366 -11.36 -12.59 -2.22
CA LEU A 366 -12.71 -13.10 -2.02
C LEU A 366 -12.80 -14.60 -2.34
N HIS A 367 -12.07 -15.07 -3.34
CA HIS A 367 -12.01 -16.48 -3.70
C HIS A 367 -11.38 -17.33 -2.60
N GLU A 368 -10.21 -16.93 -2.08
CA GLU A 368 -9.58 -17.65 -0.97
C GLU A 368 -10.43 -17.57 0.31
N ALA A 369 -11.08 -16.42 0.60
CA ALA A 369 -12.00 -16.32 1.73
C ALA A 369 -13.21 -17.27 1.59
N ALA A 370 -13.80 -17.38 0.40
CA ALA A 370 -14.90 -18.32 0.13
C ALA A 370 -14.43 -19.77 0.31
N TRP A 371 -13.27 -20.12 -0.24
CA TRP A 371 -12.66 -21.44 -0.08
C TRP A 371 -12.45 -21.81 1.38
N SER A 372 -11.86 -20.92 2.18
CA SER A 372 -11.60 -21.15 3.60
C SER A 372 -12.87 -21.19 4.45
N LEU A 373 -13.98 -20.61 3.97
CA LEU A 373 -15.31 -20.76 4.55
C LEU A 373 -16.03 -22.04 4.07
N GLY A 374 -15.34 -22.92 3.33
CA GLY A 374 -15.85 -24.20 2.87
C GLY A 374 -16.65 -24.14 1.56
N LEU A 375 -16.70 -22.99 0.90
CA LEU A 375 -17.43 -22.81 -0.36
C LEU A 375 -16.50 -22.98 -1.56
N GLN A 376 -16.78 -23.98 -2.39
CA GLN A 376 -16.18 -24.13 -3.71
C GLN A 376 -16.85 -23.16 -4.69
N ALA A 377 -16.47 -21.89 -4.61
CA ALA A 377 -16.93 -20.84 -5.52
C ALA A 377 -16.28 -21.00 -6.90
N ASP A 378 -17.02 -20.65 -7.95
CA ASP A 378 -16.43 -20.54 -9.29
C ASP A 378 -15.76 -19.17 -9.42
N GLU A 379 -14.51 -19.12 -9.91
CA GLU A 379 -13.79 -17.87 -10.17
C GLU A 379 -14.61 -16.94 -11.08
N ALA A 380 -15.30 -17.48 -12.09
CA ALA A 380 -16.13 -16.68 -12.99
C ALA A 380 -17.31 -16.02 -12.27
N GLN A 381 -17.91 -16.72 -11.30
CA GLN A 381 -19.00 -16.20 -10.48
C GLN A 381 -18.51 -15.04 -9.60
N ILE A 382 -17.38 -15.23 -8.90
CA ILE A 382 -16.78 -14.20 -8.04
C ILE A 382 -16.38 -12.96 -8.86
N ARG A 383 -15.73 -13.19 -10.00
CA ARG A 383 -15.32 -12.11 -10.92
C ARG A 383 -16.50 -11.28 -11.40
N THR A 384 -17.63 -11.94 -11.71
CA THR A 384 -18.84 -11.27 -12.17
C THR A 384 -19.45 -10.38 -11.07
N LEU A 385 -19.55 -10.90 -9.84
CA LEU A 385 -20.03 -10.14 -8.69
C LEU A 385 -19.15 -8.90 -8.43
N LEU A 386 -17.83 -9.08 -8.39
CA LEU A 386 -16.89 -7.99 -8.10
C LEU A 386 -16.88 -6.91 -9.19
N ARG A 387 -17.01 -7.29 -10.46
CA ARG A 387 -17.15 -6.32 -11.56
C ARG A 387 -18.40 -5.46 -11.40
N GLN A 388 -19.52 -6.06 -10.98
CA GLN A 388 -20.73 -5.31 -10.69
C GLN A 388 -20.51 -4.34 -9.53
N TYR A 389 -19.94 -4.81 -8.42
CA TYR A 389 -19.72 -3.97 -7.24
C TYR A 389 -18.80 -2.78 -7.53
N LEU A 390 -17.71 -3.00 -8.27
CA LEU A 390 -16.81 -1.93 -8.68
C LEU A 390 -17.47 -0.90 -9.61
N LYS A 391 -18.36 -1.34 -10.51
CA LYS A 391 -19.08 -0.44 -11.42
C LYS A 391 -20.08 0.45 -10.67
N GLU A 392 -20.65 -0.07 -9.58
CA GLU A 392 -21.64 0.62 -8.75
C GLU A 392 -21.00 1.53 -7.68
N ALA A 393 -19.68 1.45 -7.49
CA ALA A 393 -18.97 2.21 -6.47
C ALA A 393 -18.36 3.51 -7.04
N GLU A 394 -18.54 4.61 -6.30
CA GLU A 394 -18.01 5.96 -6.57
C GLU A 394 -16.87 6.35 -5.61
#